data_AF-A0A2P8GZM7-F1
#
_entry.id   AF-A0A2P8GZM7-F1
#
_cell.length_a   1.000
_cell.length_b   1.000
_cell.length_c   1.000
_cell.angle_alpha   90.00
_cell.angle_beta   90.00
_cell.angle_gamma   90.00
#
_symmetry.space_group_name_H-M   'P 1'
#
loop_
_entity.id
_entity.type
_entity.pdbx_description
1 polymer ?
#
loop_
_entity_poly.entity_id
_entity_poly.type
_entity_poly.pdbx_seq_one_letter_code
_entity_poly.pdbx_strand_id
1 'polypeptide(L)'
;MPLSEGFFRRPRRVIGAQSWRSSMKTKEEGAVGTPQIRAPRTTEQLIAGAASAHAHRASRRRGRSAVLAALPPEIAGNRPSLIDRNLTRGARLLLPAGQVVAAHMGAPVLSDDDLGLPDGGAAPLWYYILKEASVLGDGGRHLGPVGGRIVAEVFIGLLQQDASSYLRNQPTWRPFLPSVVEHDFTVPDLIAMSGHGLEETNLPG
;
A
#
# COMPACT_ATOMS: atom_id res chain seq x y z
N MET A 1 -33.96 54.50 -15.72
CA MET A 1 -33.15 55.66 -15.31
C MET A 1 -32.83 55.53 -13.83
N PRO A 2 -31.58 55.64 -13.35
CA PRO A 2 -30.23 55.39 -13.94
C PRO A 2 -29.47 54.29 -13.12
N LEU A 3 -28.49 53.53 -13.63
CA LEU A 3 -27.06 53.80 -13.95
C LEU A 3 -26.15 54.24 -12.77
N SER A 4 -25.07 53.48 -12.57
CA SER A 4 -23.64 53.87 -12.33
C SER A 4 -22.97 52.86 -11.37
N GLU A 5 -21.95 52.07 -11.77
CA GLU A 5 -20.56 52.39 -12.16
C GLU A 5 -19.56 52.52 -10.99
N GLY A 6 -18.33 52.01 -11.21
CA GLY A 6 -17.11 52.32 -10.43
C GLY A 6 -16.63 51.17 -9.55
N PHE A 7 -15.75 50.26 -9.96
CA PHE A 7 -14.34 50.42 -10.32
C PHE A 7 -13.47 51.03 -9.20
N PHE A 8 -12.77 50.18 -8.43
CA PHE A 8 -11.39 50.50 -8.04
C PHE A 8 -10.55 49.27 -7.75
N ARG A 9 -9.28 49.36 -8.15
CA ARG A 9 -8.28 48.31 -8.32
C ARG A 9 -7.21 48.45 -7.23
N ARG A 10 -6.66 47.29 -6.79
CA ARG A 10 -5.30 47.03 -6.21
C ARG A 10 -5.06 47.32 -4.72
N PRO A 11 -3.99 46.75 -4.08
CA PRO A 11 -3.00 45.77 -4.56
C PRO A 11 -2.80 44.52 -3.67
N ARG A 12 -2.20 43.48 -4.28
CA ARG A 12 -1.54 42.34 -3.62
C ARG A 12 -0.40 42.83 -2.74
N ARG A 13 -0.37 42.44 -1.47
CA ARG A 13 0.82 42.52 -0.63
C ARG A 13 1.78 41.39 -0.99
N VAL A 14 2.96 41.78 -1.46
CA VAL A 14 4.17 40.96 -1.52
C VAL A 14 4.73 40.91 -0.11
N ILE A 15 4.82 39.73 0.51
CA ILE A 15 5.55 39.57 1.77
C ILE A 15 7.02 39.42 1.40
N GLY A 16 7.79 40.43 1.81
CA GLY A 16 9.21 40.54 1.56
C GLY A 16 10.02 39.50 2.33
N ALA A 17 11.01 38.95 1.64
CA ALA A 17 12.17 38.33 2.22
C ALA A 17 13.01 39.40 2.94
N GLN A 18 13.27 39.21 4.23
CA GLN A 18 14.42 39.75 4.96
C GLN A 18 14.41 39.25 6.42
N SER A 19 15.60 39.13 7.01
CA SER A 19 15.89 38.88 8.44
C SER A 19 16.05 37.42 8.90
N TRP A 20 17.10 36.75 8.43
CA TRP A 20 17.85 35.77 9.22
C TRP A 20 19.34 36.08 9.09
N ARG A 21 19.78 37.15 9.74
CA ARG A 21 21.20 37.47 9.89
C ARG A 21 21.41 38.13 11.25
N SER A 22 21.27 37.36 12.31
CA SER A 22 21.74 37.73 13.64
C SER A 22 21.75 36.51 14.57
N SER A 23 22.64 35.56 14.30
CA SER A 23 23.21 34.70 15.32
C SER A 23 24.34 33.90 14.67
N MET A 24 25.58 34.33 14.90
CA MET A 24 26.83 33.56 14.81
C MET A 24 28.01 34.51 14.59
N LYS A 25 28.41 35.19 15.66
CA LYS A 25 29.81 35.54 15.93
C LYS A 25 30.00 35.50 17.44
N THR A 26 30.59 34.42 17.92
CA THR A 26 31.69 34.35 18.92
C THR A 26 31.72 32.95 19.54
N LYS A 27 32.53 32.07 18.95
CA LYS A 27 33.49 31.23 19.68
C LYS A 27 34.37 30.49 18.66
N GLU A 28 35.52 31.07 18.39
CA GLU A 28 36.68 30.31 17.95
C GLU A 28 37.28 29.62 19.19
N GLU A 29 37.54 28.32 19.06
CA GLU A 29 38.85 27.66 19.24
C GLU A 29 38.66 26.20 19.64
N GLY A 30 39.23 25.29 18.82
CA GLY A 30 39.48 23.89 19.21
C GLY A 30 39.17 22.84 18.14
N ALA A 31 40.24 22.27 17.57
CA ALA A 31 40.32 21.04 16.76
C ALA A 31 39.91 21.11 15.27
N VAL A 32 40.93 21.31 14.42
CA VAL A 32 40.92 21.03 12.99
C VAL A 32 40.86 19.51 12.79
N GLY A 33 39.68 18.99 12.47
CA GLY A 33 39.47 17.67 11.88
C GLY A 33 38.96 17.83 10.46
N THR A 34 39.67 17.24 9.49
CA THR A 34 39.29 17.22 8.07
C THR A 34 37.84 16.68 7.92
N PRO A 35 36.89 17.40 7.29
CA PRO A 35 35.56 16.85 7.07
C PRO A 35 35.63 15.81 5.96
N GLN A 36 35.46 14.54 6.31
CA GLN A 36 35.25 13.48 5.33
C GLN A 36 33.90 13.70 4.64
N ILE A 37 33.93 14.15 3.39
CA ILE A 37 32.78 14.16 2.49
C ILE A 37 32.40 12.70 2.25
N ARG A 38 31.29 12.26 2.84
CA ARG A 38 30.76 10.91 2.67
C ARG A 38 30.19 10.77 1.26
N ALA A 39 30.68 9.79 0.51
CA ALA A 39 30.19 9.48 -0.84
C ALA A 39 28.66 9.27 -0.85
N PRO A 40 27.95 9.64 -1.95
CA PRO A 40 26.52 9.41 -2.07
C PRO A 40 26.23 7.90 -1.99
N ARG A 41 25.25 7.54 -1.16
CA ARG A 41 24.83 6.14 -0.99
C ARG A 41 24.24 5.63 -2.30
N THR A 42 24.66 4.44 -2.72
CA THR A 42 24.04 3.74 -3.83
C THR A 42 22.59 3.37 -3.49
N THR A 43 21.75 3.19 -4.51
CA THR A 43 20.32 2.84 -4.38
C THR A 43 20.09 1.63 -3.45
N GLU A 44 21.01 0.66 -3.43
CA GLU A 44 20.97 -0.50 -2.53
C GLU A 44 21.13 -0.14 -1.05
N GLN A 45 21.94 0.88 -0.72
CA GLN A 45 22.18 1.32 0.66
C GLN A 45 21.01 2.17 1.21
N LEU A 46 20.24 2.82 0.33
CA LEU A 46 19.01 3.53 0.71
C LEU A 46 17.87 2.55 1.02
N ILE A 47 17.76 1.47 0.24
CA ILE A 47 16.76 0.40 0.46
C ILE A 47 17.03 -0.34 1.78
N ALA A 48 18.29 -0.66 2.08
CA ALA A 48 18.67 -1.30 3.34
C ALA A 48 18.42 -0.41 4.58
N GLY A 49 18.61 0.91 4.46
CA GLY A 49 18.41 1.85 5.56
C GLY A 49 16.95 2.07 5.94
N ALA A 50 16.05 2.12 4.94
CA ALA A 50 14.62 2.29 5.17
C ALA A 50 13.99 1.05 5.85
N ALA A 51 14.47 -0.15 5.50
CA ALA A 51 13.99 -1.41 6.09
C ALA A 51 14.35 -1.56 7.58
N SER A 52 15.51 -1.02 8.01
CA SER A 52 15.98 -1.16 9.40
C SER A 52 15.27 -0.21 10.39
N ALA A 53 14.77 0.94 9.93
CA ALA A 53 14.21 1.97 10.81
C ALA A 53 12.78 1.66 11.27
N HIS A 54 12.02 0.84 10.53
CA HIS A 54 10.62 0.53 10.86
C HIS A 54 10.42 -0.80 11.63
N ALA A 55 11.47 -1.62 11.75
CA ALA A 55 11.39 -2.92 12.41
C ALA A 55 11.29 -2.84 13.96
N HIS A 56 11.65 -1.70 14.56
CA HIS A 56 11.77 -1.60 16.03
C HIS A 56 10.49 -1.21 16.79
N ARG A 57 9.34 -0.99 16.12
CA ARG A 57 8.11 -0.56 16.80
C ARG A 57 6.87 -1.43 16.58
N ALA A 58 7.05 -2.68 16.19
CA ALA A 58 5.96 -3.64 16.02
C ALA A 58 6.15 -4.88 16.93
N SER A 59 6.37 -4.67 18.22
CA SER A 59 6.39 -5.74 19.21
C SER A 59 5.25 -5.55 20.22
N ARG A 60 4.02 -5.90 19.81
CA ARG A 60 2.91 -6.32 20.69
C ARG A 60 1.64 -6.64 19.86
N ARG A 61 1.65 -7.80 19.19
CA ARG A 61 0.49 -8.65 18.90
C ARG A 61 1.03 -9.92 18.24
N ARG A 62 1.48 -10.86 19.08
CA ARG A 62 1.91 -12.19 18.63
C ARG A 62 0.65 -13.01 18.36
N GLY A 63 0.39 -13.26 17.08
CA GLY A 63 -0.68 -14.12 16.63
C GLY A 63 -0.63 -14.27 15.12
N ARG A 64 0.16 -15.26 14.66
CA ARG A 64 0.19 -15.79 13.28
C ARG A 64 0.72 -14.84 12.19
N SER A 65 2.03 -14.57 12.21
CA SER A 65 2.78 -14.16 10.99
C SER A 65 4.29 -14.51 11.03
N ALA A 66 4.72 -15.42 11.91
CA ALA A 66 6.13 -15.86 11.90
C ALA A 66 6.43 -16.83 10.75
N VAL A 67 5.45 -17.63 10.33
CA VAL A 67 5.59 -18.69 9.31
C VAL A 67 5.84 -18.12 7.91
N LEU A 68 5.21 -16.99 7.56
CA LEU A 68 5.43 -16.33 6.28
C LEU A 68 6.74 -15.52 6.24
N ALA A 69 7.20 -15.03 7.40
CA ALA A 69 8.46 -14.30 7.53
C ALA A 69 9.68 -15.23 7.47
N ALA A 70 9.53 -16.49 7.88
CA ALA A 70 10.57 -17.51 7.88
C ALA A 70 10.18 -18.69 6.98
N LEU A 71 9.91 -18.42 5.70
CA LEU A 71 9.71 -19.48 4.72
C LEU A 71 11.02 -20.27 4.54
N PRO A 72 10.96 -21.62 4.44
CA PRO A 72 12.12 -22.45 4.18
C PRO A 72 12.91 -21.96 2.95
N PRO A 73 14.26 -21.99 2.97
CA PRO A 73 15.11 -21.49 1.87
C PRO A 73 14.72 -22.04 0.49
N GLU A 74 14.15 -23.24 0.45
CA GLU A 74 13.70 -23.94 -0.75
C GLU A 74 12.53 -23.21 -1.45
N ILE A 75 11.64 -22.56 -0.68
CA ILE A 75 10.50 -21.77 -1.18
C ILE A 75 10.89 -20.29 -1.31
N ALA A 76 11.81 -19.85 -0.45
CA ALA A 76 12.16 -18.46 -0.24
C ALA A 76 13.29 -17.91 -1.14
N GLY A 77 14.20 -18.78 -1.56
CA GLY A 77 15.54 -18.37 -1.99
C GLY A 77 16.29 -17.60 -0.88
N ASN A 78 17.45 -17.03 -1.23
CA ASN A 78 18.31 -16.32 -0.28
C ASN A 78 17.86 -14.88 0.07
N ARG A 79 16.57 -14.55 -0.09
CA ARG A 79 16.01 -13.25 0.35
C ARG A 79 14.93 -13.50 1.39
N PRO A 80 15.19 -13.33 2.70
CA PRO A 80 14.21 -13.67 3.73
C PRO A 80 12.98 -12.74 3.74
N SER A 81 13.10 -11.50 3.24
CA SER A 81 12.03 -10.49 3.29
C SER A 81 11.01 -10.65 2.16
N LEU A 82 9.73 -10.81 2.53
CA LEU A 82 8.60 -10.76 1.58
C LEU A 82 8.50 -9.40 0.87
N ILE A 83 8.82 -8.32 1.57
CA ILE A 83 8.83 -6.96 1.01
C ILE A 83 9.84 -6.91 -0.13
N ASP A 84 11.07 -7.35 0.12
CA ASP A 84 12.13 -7.33 -0.91
C ASP A 84 11.76 -8.19 -2.11
N ARG A 85 11.12 -9.34 -1.89
CA ARG A 85 10.66 -10.22 -2.98
C ARG A 85 9.58 -9.54 -3.81
N ASN A 86 8.58 -8.95 -3.18
CA ASN A 86 7.47 -8.30 -3.89
C ASN A 86 7.96 -7.07 -4.68
N LEU A 87 8.81 -6.24 -4.08
CA LEU A 87 9.41 -5.09 -4.76
C LEU A 87 10.32 -5.52 -5.91
N THR A 88 11.19 -6.51 -5.68
CA THR A 88 12.06 -7.03 -6.75
C THR A 88 11.26 -7.64 -7.89
N ARG A 89 10.22 -8.42 -7.58
CA ARG A 89 9.36 -9.02 -8.60
C ARG A 89 8.67 -7.94 -9.44
N GLY A 90 8.12 -6.92 -8.80
CA GLY A 90 7.49 -5.79 -9.51
C GLY A 90 8.46 -5.10 -10.46
N ALA A 91 9.69 -4.83 -10.01
CA ALA A 91 10.73 -4.26 -10.85
C ALA A 91 11.12 -5.17 -12.03
N ARG A 92 11.28 -6.48 -11.80
CA ARG A 92 11.61 -7.45 -12.86
C ARG A 92 10.53 -7.62 -13.91
N LEU A 93 9.27 -7.49 -13.51
CA LEU A 93 8.12 -7.52 -14.41
C LEU A 93 7.87 -6.16 -15.07
N LEU A 94 8.74 -5.18 -14.85
CA LEU A 94 8.62 -3.81 -15.37
C LEU A 94 7.24 -3.20 -15.06
N LEU A 95 6.72 -3.48 -13.86
CA LEU A 95 5.43 -2.92 -13.49
C LEU A 95 5.52 -1.39 -13.42
N PRO A 96 4.55 -0.68 -14.00
CA PRO A 96 4.49 0.77 -13.90
C PRO A 96 4.36 1.23 -12.44
N ALA A 97 4.69 2.49 -12.19
CA ALA A 97 4.47 3.11 -10.89
C ALA A 97 2.98 3.13 -10.53
N GLY A 98 2.66 3.04 -9.24
CA GLY A 98 1.28 3.01 -8.77
C GLY A 98 0.49 4.26 -9.15
N GLN A 99 1.10 5.45 -9.09
CA GLN A 99 0.47 6.69 -9.53
C GLN A 99 0.06 6.65 -11.01
N VAL A 100 0.91 6.05 -11.86
CA VAL A 100 0.66 5.91 -13.30
C VAL A 100 -0.51 4.97 -13.54
N VAL A 101 -0.57 3.85 -12.82
CA VAL A 101 -1.70 2.92 -12.90
C VAL A 101 -3.00 3.57 -12.43
N ALA A 102 -2.96 4.28 -11.29
CA ALA A 102 -4.11 5.00 -10.77
C ALA A 102 -4.66 6.01 -11.77
N ALA A 103 -3.78 6.84 -12.35
CA ALA A 103 -4.15 7.80 -13.38
C ALA A 103 -4.75 7.12 -14.62
N HIS A 104 -4.15 6.03 -15.09
CA HIS A 104 -4.65 5.26 -16.23
C HIS A 104 -6.03 4.63 -15.97
N MET A 105 -6.30 4.22 -14.73
CA MET A 105 -7.59 3.68 -14.30
C MET A 105 -8.65 4.74 -14.01
N GLY A 106 -8.29 6.03 -14.01
CA GLY A 106 -9.18 7.12 -13.57
C GLY A 106 -9.47 7.08 -12.06
N ALA A 107 -8.60 6.43 -11.27
CA ALA A 107 -8.72 6.34 -9.82
C ALA A 107 -8.05 7.55 -9.13
N PRO A 108 -8.40 7.86 -7.87
CA PRO A 108 -7.68 8.85 -7.08
C PRO A 108 -6.18 8.52 -7.02
N VAL A 109 -5.33 9.49 -7.38
CA VAL A 109 -3.88 9.35 -7.33
C VAL A 109 -3.39 9.85 -5.97
N LEU A 110 -2.68 8.99 -5.22
CA LEU A 110 -2.07 9.39 -3.95
C LEU A 110 -0.96 10.41 -4.16
N SER A 111 -0.89 11.40 -3.28
CA SER A 111 0.18 12.40 -3.25
C SER A 111 1.49 11.82 -2.70
N ASP A 112 2.61 12.53 -2.92
CA ASP A 112 3.89 12.14 -2.30
C ASP A 112 3.83 12.15 -0.78
N ASP A 113 3.04 13.04 -0.18
CA ASP A 113 2.79 13.09 1.27
C ASP A 113 2.01 11.85 1.74
N ASP A 114 0.97 11.46 1.00
CA ASP A 114 0.22 10.23 1.31
C ASP A 114 1.13 9.01 1.23
N LEU A 115 2.01 8.98 0.23
CA LEU A 115 2.94 7.87 0.01
C LEU A 115 4.02 7.83 1.09
N GLY A 116 4.59 8.96 1.50
CA GLY A 116 5.64 9.00 2.53
C GLY A 116 6.95 8.34 2.05
N LEU A 117 7.26 8.46 0.76
CA LEU A 117 8.55 8.05 0.22
C LEU A 117 9.62 9.08 0.61
N PRO A 118 10.85 8.66 0.97
CA PRO A 118 11.89 9.58 1.48
C PRO A 118 12.18 10.78 0.57
N ASP A 119 12.14 10.58 -0.74
CA ASP A 119 12.40 11.62 -1.76
C ASP A 119 11.16 11.86 -2.64
N GLY A 120 9.98 11.39 -2.23
CA GLY A 120 8.78 11.34 -3.08
C GLY A 120 8.95 10.43 -4.31
N GLY A 121 8.09 10.64 -5.31
CA GLY A 121 8.29 10.09 -6.65
C GLY A 121 7.62 8.75 -6.92
N ALA A 122 8.04 8.09 -8.01
CA ALA A 122 7.39 6.91 -8.57
C ALA A 122 7.36 5.72 -7.60
N ALA A 123 6.19 5.45 -7.02
CA ALA A 123 6.01 4.39 -6.05
C ALA A 123 5.90 3.03 -6.77
N PRO A 124 6.65 1.98 -6.36
CA PRO A 124 6.42 0.63 -6.85
C PRO A 124 4.95 0.22 -6.63
N LEU A 125 4.30 -0.33 -7.67
CA LEU A 125 2.84 -0.59 -7.67
C LEU A 125 2.36 -1.35 -6.42
N TRP A 126 3.09 -2.38 -6.00
CA TRP A 126 2.73 -3.15 -4.80
C TRP A 126 2.70 -2.29 -3.53
N TYR A 127 3.71 -1.43 -3.35
CA TYR A 127 3.75 -0.50 -2.22
C TYR A 127 2.62 0.52 -2.30
N TYR A 128 2.37 1.07 -3.50
CA TYR A 128 1.27 2.00 -3.73
C TYR A 128 -0.06 1.38 -3.31
N ILE A 129 -0.36 0.15 -3.71
CA ILE A 129 -1.61 -0.54 -3.35
C ILE A 129 -1.76 -0.72 -1.84
N LEU A 130 -0.67 -1.01 -1.11
CA LEU A 130 -0.72 -1.09 0.35
C LEU A 130 -0.98 0.27 1.00
N LYS A 131 -0.34 1.32 0.51
CA LYS A 131 -0.58 2.70 0.97
C LYS A 131 -2.00 3.16 0.63
N GLU A 132 -2.49 2.82 -0.55
CA GLU A 132 -3.85 3.07 -1.00
C GLU A 132 -4.88 2.37 -0.10
N ALA A 133 -4.67 1.10 0.23
CA ALA A 133 -5.50 0.39 1.19
C ALA A 133 -5.47 1.05 2.58
N SER A 134 -4.31 1.53 3.03
CA SER A 134 -4.22 2.24 4.31
C SER A 134 -4.97 3.58 4.31
N VAL A 135 -4.89 4.35 3.23
CA VAL A 135 -5.42 5.73 3.15
C VAL A 135 -6.89 5.75 2.74
N LEU A 136 -7.26 4.96 1.74
CA LEU A 136 -8.59 4.93 1.12
C LEU A 136 -9.37 3.66 1.46
N GLY A 137 -8.71 2.63 1.95
CA GLY A 137 -9.29 1.32 2.31
C GLY A 137 -9.56 1.14 3.80
N ASP A 138 -9.92 2.23 4.49
CA ASP A 138 -10.36 2.20 5.89
C ASP A 138 -9.29 1.63 6.84
N GLY A 139 -8.06 2.15 6.73
CA GLY A 139 -6.92 1.68 7.50
C GLY A 139 -6.39 0.31 7.05
N GLY A 140 -6.67 -0.10 5.81
CA GLY A 140 -6.24 -1.38 5.24
C GLY A 140 -7.18 -2.55 5.53
N ARG A 141 -8.43 -2.29 5.94
CA ARG A 141 -9.46 -3.33 6.10
C ARG A 141 -9.87 -3.94 4.76
N HIS A 142 -9.73 -3.18 3.69
CA HIS A 142 -9.92 -3.64 2.32
C HIS A 142 -8.95 -2.94 1.37
N LEU A 143 -8.88 -3.43 0.13
CA LEU A 143 -8.09 -2.78 -0.91
C LEU A 143 -8.72 -1.44 -1.30
N GLY A 144 -7.88 -0.51 -1.74
CA GLY A 144 -8.32 0.74 -2.34
C GLY A 144 -8.76 0.57 -3.80
N PRO A 145 -9.15 1.67 -4.47
CA PRO A 145 -9.70 1.63 -5.82
C PRO A 145 -8.83 0.91 -6.85
N VAL A 146 -7.52 1.15 -6.89
CA VAL A 146 -6.59 0.50 -7.84
C VAL A 146 -6.41 -0.97 -7.48
N GLY A 147 -6.03 -1.26 -6.23
CA GLY A 147 -5.78 -2.64 -5.80
C GLY A 147 -7.03 -3.52 -5.93
N GLY A 148 -8.18 -3.00 -5.51
CA GLY A 148 -9.46 -3.69 -5.56
C GLY A 148 -9.91 -3.94 -6.99
N ARG A 149 -9.76 -2.95 -7.89
CA ARG A 149 -10.12 -3.10 -9.30
C ARG A 149 -9.25 -4.14 -10.00
N ILE A 150 -7.94 -4.14 -9.79
CA ILE A 150 -7.04 -5.17 -10.35
C ILE A 150 -7.52 -6.57 -9.94
N VAL A 151 -7.78 -6.78 -8.65
CA VAL A 151 -8.22 -8.08 -8.14
C VAL A 151 -9.60 -8.46 -8.68
N ALA A 152 -10.56 -7.53 -8.67
CA ALA A 152 -11.92 -7.77 -9.15
C ALA A 152 -11.96 -8.09 -10.64
N GLU A 153 -11.24 -7.36 -11.48
CA GLU A 153 -11.21 -7.58 -12.93
C GLU A 153 -10.57 -8.93 -13.27
N VAL A 154 -9.57 -9.39 -12.51
CA VAL A 154 -9.02 -10.75 -12.68
C VAL A 154 -10.09 -11.81 -12.40
N PHE A 155 -10.80 -11.72 -11.26
CA PHE A 155 -11.84 -12.71 -10.94
C PHE A 155 -13.01 -12.67 -11.93
N ILE A 156 -13.49 -11.48 -12.28
CA ILE A 156 -14.57 -11.32 -13.27
C ILE A 156 -14.12 -11.89 -14.62
N GLY A 157 -12.90 -11.58 -15.06
CA GLY A 157 -12.35 -12.11 -16.30
C GLY A 157 -12.25 -13.64 -16.30
N LEU A 158 -11.76 -14.24 -15.21
CA LEU A 158 -11.72 -15.70 -15.07
C LEU A 158 -13.11 -16.32 -15.13
N LEU A 159 -14.07 -15.77 -14.39
CA LEU A 159 -15.45 -16.28 -14.36
C LEU A 159 -16.15 -16.13 -15.72
N GLN A 160 -15.94 -15.04 -16.43
CA GLN A 160 -16.57 -14.81 -17.75
C GLN A 160 -15.96 -15.69 -18.84
N GLN A 161 -14.64 -15.94 -18.80
CA GLN A 161 -13.94 -16.66 -19.86
C GLN A 161 -13.91 -18.18 -19.65
N ASP A 162 -14.06 -18.66 -18.42
CA ASP A 162 -14.14 -20.09 -18.14
C ASP A 162 -15.45 -20.70 -18.70
N ALA A 163 -15.30 -21.63 -19.64
CA ALA A 163 -16.39 -22.35 -20.27
C ALA A 163 -17.16 -23.27 -19.31
N SER A 164 -16.59 -23.60 -18.16
CA SER A 164 -17.22 -24.40 -17.12
C SER A 164 -17.88 -23.56 -16.02
N SER A 165 -17.71 -22.23 -16.04
CA SER A 165 -18.20 -21.39 -14.95
C SER A 165 -19.72 -21.38 -14.85
N TYR A 166 -20.22 -21.37 -13.61
CA TYR A 166 -21.65 -21.19 -13.36
C TYR A 166 -22.16 -19.84 -13.87
N LEU A 167 -21.34 -18.78 -13.77
CA LEU A 167 -21.69 -17.45 -14.28
C LEU A 167 -22.01 -17.48 -15.78
N ARG A 168 -21.25 -18.27 -16.56
CA ARG A 168 -21.44 -18.41 -18.00
C ARG A 168 -22.55 -19.41 -18.34
N ASN A 169 -22.57 -20.57 -17.70
CA ASN A 169 -23.43 -21.69 -18.10
C ASN A 169 -24.84 -21.63 -17.47
N GLN A 170 -24.97 -21.03 -16.29
CA GLN A 170 -26.22 -20.95 -15.55
C GLN A 170 -26.32 -19.58 -14.84
N PRO A 171 -26.59 -18.47 -15.56
CA PRO A 171 -26.57 -17.12 -14.98
C PRO A 171 -27.58 -16.89 -13.85
N THR A 172 -28.66 -17.68 -13.83
CA THR A 172 -29.69 -17.64 -12.79
C THR A 172 -29.47 -18.69 -11.69
N TRP A 173 -28.32 -19.37 -11.68
CA TRP A 173 -27.99 -20.37 -10.67
C TRP A 173 -28.13 -19.78 -9.26
N ARG A 174 -28.66 -20.59 -8.36
CA ARG A 174 -28.74 -20.33 -6.93
C ARG A 174 -28.22 -21.56 -6.18
N PRO A 175 -27.58 -21.38 -5.02
CA PRO A 175 -27.25 -22.50 -4.15
C PRO A 175 -28.50 -23.30 -3.82
N PHE A 176 -28.41 -24.63 -3.93
CA PHE A 176 -29.47 -25.58 -3.55
C PHE A 176 -29.14 -26.33 -2.26
N LEU A 177 -27.94 -26.12 -1.72
CA LEU A 177 -27.53 -26.70 -0.45
C LEU A 177 -28.35 -26.08 0.69
N PRO A 178 -28.59 -26.84 1.77
CA PRO A 178 -29.29 -26.31 2.94
C PRO A 178 -28.59 -25.06 3.48
N SER A 179 -29.35 -24.01 3.70
CA SER A 179 -28.91 -22.75 4.28
C SER A 179 -29.90 -22.27 5.33
N VAL A 180 -29.45 -21.47 6.29
CA VAL A 180 -30.31 -20.87 7.32
C VAL A 180 -31.38 -19.97 6.69
N VAL A 181 -31.00 -19.24 5.64
CA VAL A 181 -31.92 -18.42 4.84
C VAL A 181 -32.06 -19.06 3.46
N GLU A 182 -33.29 -19.36 3.04
CA GLU A 182 -33.57 -20.02 1.77
C GLU A 182 -32.93 -19.28 0.58
N HIS A 183 -32.20 -20.01 -0.27
CA HIS A 183 -31.46 -19.50 -1.43
C HIS A 183 -30.32 -18.50 -1.12
N ASP A 184 -29.97 -18.30 0.15
CA ASP A 184 -28.83 -17.49 0.60
C ASP A 184 -27.83 -18.37 1.37
N PHE A 185 -27.02 -19.10 0.60
CA PHE A 185 -26.02 -20.00 1.15
C PHE A 185 -24.70 -19.25 1.38
N THR A 186 -24.20 -19.32 2.61
CA THR A 186 -23.02 -18.61 3.08
C THR A 186 -21.93 -19.57 3.55
N VAL A 187 -20.72 -19.05 3.82
CA VAL A 187 -19.62 -19.86 4.36
C VAL A 187 -19.97 -20.52 5.71
N PRO A 188 -20.68 -19.86 6.65
CA PRO A 188 -21.23 -20.52 7.83
C PRO A 188 -22.08 -21.76 7.52
N ASP A 189 -22.95 -21.72 6.50
CA ASP A 189 -23.75 -22.88 6.10
C ASP A 189 -22.87 -24.03 5.59
N LEU A 190 -21.83 -23.70 4.81
CA LEU A 190 -20.83 -24.69 4.36
C LEU A 190 -20.09 -25.34 5.54
N ILE A 191 -19.68 -24.55 6.52
CA ILE A 191 -18.98 -25.04 7.71
C ILE A 191 -19.89 -25.98 8.50
N ALA A 192 -21.13 -25.54 8.78
CA ALA A 192 -22.12 -26.34 9.48
C ALA A 192 -22.43 -27.66 8.74
N MET A 193 -22.58 -27.60 7.41
CA MET A 193 -22.81 -28.79 6.58
C MET A 193 -21.61 -29.74 6.57
N SER A 194 -20.38 -29.22 6.60
CA SER A 194 -19.17 -30.04 6.54
C SER A 194 -18.90 -30.86 7.80
N GLY A 195 -19.52 -30.49 8.94
CA GLY A 195 -19.25 -31.12 10.24
C GLY A 195 -17.85 -30.82 10.80
N HIS A 196 -17.10 -29.90 10.20
CA HIS A 196 -15.74 -29.52 10.61
C HIS A 196 -15.68 -28.04 11.01
N GLY A 197 -14.94 -27.72 12.09
CA GLY A 197 -14.53 -26.35 12.41
C GLY A 197 -15.44 -25.54 13.34
N LEU A 198 -16.50 -26.13 13.89
CA LEU A 198 -17.34 -25.51 14.94
C LEU A 198 -17.01 -25.98 16.36
N GLU A 199 -16.20 -27.02 16.49
CA GLU A 199 -15.74 -27.54 17.79
C GLU A 199 -14.37 -26.95 18.14
N GLU A 200 -14.15 -26.67 19.43
CA GLU A 200 -12.83 -26.28 19.94
C GLU A 200 -11.84 -27.42 19.66
N THR A 201 -10.88 -27.18 18.76
CA THR A 201 -9.84 -28.16 18.47
C THR A 201 -8.85 -28.16 19.62
N ASN A 202 -9.04 -29.07 20.58
CA ASN A 202 -8.11 -29.26 21.69
C ASN A 202 -6.89 -30.05 21.21
N LEU A 203 -5.96 -29.37 20.54
CA LEU A 203 -4.68 -29.96 20.14
C LEU A 203 -3.78 -30.08 21.38
N PRO A 204 -3.14 -31.23 21.62
CA PRO A 204 -2.15 -31.35 22.69
C PRO A 204 -1.02 -30.36 22.43
N GLY A 205 -0.79 -29.48 23.41
CA GLY A 205 0.27 -28.46 23.41
C GLY A 205 1.66 -29.03 23.65
#